data_AF-H1UWB0-F1
#
_entry.id   AF-H1UWB0-F1
#
_cell.length_a   1.000
_cell.length_b   1.000
_cell.length_c   1.000
_cell.angle_alpha   90.00
_cell.angle_beta   90.00
_cell.angle_gamma   90.00
#
_symmetry.space_group_name_H-M   'P 1'
#
loop_
_entity.id
_entity.type
_entity.pdbx_description
1 polymer ?
#
loop_
_entity_poly.entity_id
_entity_poly.type
_entity_poly.pdbx_seq_one_letter_code
_entity_poly.pdbx_strand_id
1 'polypeptide(L)'
;MTSLKHVLVHLLDESDSRSRAEDDDRHHHQHIKDQLDDLEPSSHLRLLQQLLCVRQPEPPLPEQISSEIDSVLQQLASHRLLTQAGTIQPTLTIRRENGRDTRIALWKGDITTLSGVTAITNAANGQGLGCFQPSHRCIDNVIHSWAGPRLRHECHAVMASRARDIAPGEAIVTGGYCLPASHVVHTVGPQLQRGSKPTGVQTRQLAQCYRGVLDAVEPLPATPDGRKIVAFCGISTGLFAYPARDAAAVAVDAVADWFADNKDTSITDVVFNTFTEEDHAIYREVLASSSHILFARAGTGISPSPLAAEAHRQPLSSSTSSSPPPLVHSDSLERAKQWLRSADAVIVSAGAGLSASDGLDYTSPALFARHFPGFLKYGLRTLYSVFGFDGWPNEQVRWGYYFTHLAMVRSWPKSRMYHTLISWLEKFGDDAHVRTSNADGLFIANGLSPERLSTPQGSYSVFQRHWTP
;
A
#
# COMPACT_ATOMS: atom_id res chain seq x y z
N MET A 1 21.36 -7.37 14.50
CA MET A 1 21.07 -8.78 14.12
C MET A 1 20.92 -9.69 15.33
N THR A 2 21.75 -9.59 16.38
CA THR A 2 21.64 -10.42 17.59
C THR A 2 20.28 -10.30 18.31
N SER A 3 19.72 -9.10 18.39
CA SER A 3 18.40 -8.86 19.01
C SER A 3 17.24 -9.51 18.22
N LEU A 4 17.26 -9.46 16.87
CA LEU A 4 16.19 -10.07 16.07
C LEU A 4 16.14 -11.60 16.23
N LYS A 5 17.31 -12.26 16.34
CA LYS A 5 17.37 -13.71 16.58
C LYS A 5 16.78 -14.07 17.94
N HIS A 6 17.11 -13.31 18.98
CA HIS A 6 16.57 -13.50 20.32
C HIS A 6 15.02 -13.40 20.34
N VAL A 7 14.47 -12.38 19.68
CA VAL A 7 13.02 -12.23 19.51
C VAL A 7 12.40 -13.42 18.78
N LEU A 8 13.01 -13.88 17.68
CA LEU A 8 12.47 -14.99 16.88
C LEU A 8 12.44 -16.30 17.67
N VAL A 9 13.51 -16.60 18.40
CA VAL A 9 13.57 -17.79 19.26
C VAL A 9 12.45 -17.73 20.31
N HIS A 10 12.29 -16.59 21.00
CA HIS A 10 11.23 -16.41 21.99
C HIS A 10 9.83 -16.64 21.40
N LEU A 11 9.54 -16.06 20.23
CA LEU A 11 8.22 -16.20 19.59
C LEU A 11 7.95 -17.64 19.12
N LEU A 12 8.98 -18.36 18.66
CA LEU A 12 8.86 -19.77 18.29
C LEU A 12 8.60 -20.65 19.52
N ASP A 13 9.36 -20.46 20.60
CA ASP A 13 9.16 -21.18 21.87
C ASP A 13 7.77 -20.90 22.45
N GLU A 14 7.30 -19.66 22.37
CA GLU A 14 5.95 -19.29 22.79
C GLU A 14 4.88 -20.00 21.94
N SER A 15 5.08 -20.10 20.62
CA SER A 15 4.16 -20.81 19.73
C SER A 15 4.10 -22.31 20.04
N ASP A 16 5.25 -22.93 20.33
CA ASP A 16 5.35 -24.34 20.75
C ASP A 16 4.61 -24.61 22.05
N SER A 17 4.67 -23.67 23.01
CA SER A 17 4.04 -23.82 24.32
C SER A 17 2.51 -23.71 24.31
N ARG A 18 1.95 -22.99 23.34
CA ARG A 18 0.51 -22.67 23.26
C ARG A 18 -0.27 -23.65 22.40
N SER A 19 0.36 -24.14 21.35
CA SER A 19 -0.21 -25.20 20.54
C SER A 19 -0.20 -26.49 21.36
N ARG A 20 -1.29 -27.27 21.33
CA ARG A 20 -1.16 -28.73 21.51
C ARG A 20 -0.47 -29.30 20.27
N ALA A 21 0.67 -28.72 19.87
CA ALA A 21 1.32 -29.00 18.60
C ALA A 21 1.54 -30.49 18.51
N GLU A 22 1.13 -31.06 17.37
CA GLU A 22 1.56 -32.38 16.96
C GLU A 22 3.10 -32.37 16.90
N ASP A 23 3.74 -33.53 17.06
CA ASP A 23 5.22 -33.58 17.06
C ASP A 23 5.83 -32.93 15.80
N ASP A 24 5.10 -32.93 14.68
CA ASP A 24 5.52 -32.36 13.40
C ASP A 24 5.77 -30.83 13.45
N ASP A 25 4.90 -30.07 14.12
CA ASP A 25 5.06 -28.60 14.26
C ASP A 25 6.29 -28.24 15.11
N ARG A 26 6.54 -29.01 16.18
CA ARG A 26 7.73 -28.83 17.02
C ARG A 26 9.01 -29.16 16.26
N HIS A 27 8.99 -30.22 15.46
CA HIS A 27 10.11 -30.56 14.59
C HIS A 27 10.37 -29.48 13.54
N HIS A 28 9.31 -28.89 12.97
CA HIS A 28 9.44 -27.79 12.02
C HIS A 28 10.04 -26.52 12.65
N HIS A 29 9.56 -26.11 13.84
CA HIS A 29 10.12 -24.95 14.53
C HIS A 29 11.55 -25.19 15.00
N GLN A 30 11.89 -26.38 15.47
CA GLN A 30 13.27 -26.72 15.81
C GLN A 30 14.19 -26.62 14.59
N HIS A 31 13.75 -27.14 13.45
CA HIS A 31 14.51 -27.00 12.19
C HIS A 31 14.73 -25.54 11.80
N ILE A 32 13.71 -24.68 11.95
CA ILE A 32 13.84 -23.25 11.71
C ILE A 32 14.86 -22.63 12.68
N LYS A 33 14.80 -22.95 13.98
CA LYS A 33 15.73 -22.45 15.01
C LYS A 33 17.18 -22.81 14.66
N ASP A 34 17.43 -24.05 14.25
CA ASP A 34 18.75 -24.54 13.88
C ASP A 34 19.32 -23.83 12.65
N GLN A 35 18.47 -23.34 11.75
CA GLN A 35 18.84 -22.64 10.52
C GLN A 35 18.79 -21.11 10.64
N LEU A 36 18.41 -20.54 11.79
CA LEU A 36 18.25 -19.09 11.94
C LEU A 36 19.54 -18.33 11.60
N ASP A 37 20.71 -18.91 11.83
CA ASP A 37 21.99 -18.27 11.52
C ASP A 37 22.26 -18.16 10.01
N ASP A 38 21.71 -19.09 9.23
CA ASP A 38 21.89 -19.19 7.77
C ASP A 38 20.82 -18.43 6.98
N LEU A 39 19.75 -17.97 7.65
CA LEU A 39 18.69 -17.21 7.01
C LEU A 39 19.14 -15.78 6.68
N GLU A 40 18.82 -15.37 5.46
CA GLU A 40 18.93 -13.98 5.01
C GLU A 40 18.11 -13.02 5.90
N PRO A 41 18.55 -11.77 6.12
CA PRO A 41 17.85 -10.80 6.97
C PRO A 41 16.37 -10.60 6.59
N SER A 42 16.05 -10.63 5.29
CA SER A 42 14.66 -10.52 4.82
C SER A 42 13.78 -11.69 5.26
N SER A 43 14.36 -12.87 5.42
CA SER A 43 13.67 -14.08 5.89
C SER A 43 13.37 -13.98 7.39
N HIS A 44 14.31 -13.45 8.18
CA HIS A 44 14.05 -13.15 9.60
C HIS A 44 12.88 -12.19 9.78
N LEU A 45 12.85 -11.12 8.98
CA LEU A 45 11.77 -10.13 9.05
C LEU A 45 10.42 -10.71 8.65
N ARG A 46 10.39 -11.54 7.61
CA ARG A 46 9.17 -12.22 7.19
C ARG A 46 8.66 -13.17 8.28
N LEU A 47 9.56 -13.94 8.89
CA LEU A 47 9.22 -14.84 9.98
C LEU A 47 8.69 -14.06 11.20
N LEU A 48 9.33 -12.95 11.56
CA LEU A 48 8.86 -12.06 12.63
C LEU A 48 7.42 -11.60 12.36
N GLN A 49 7.15 -11.09 11.15
CA GLN A 49 5.81 -10.63 10.77
C GLN A 49 4.78 -11.76 10.81
N GLN A 50 5.14 -12.97 10.36
CA GLN A 50 4.25 -14.12 10.39
C GLN A 50 3.91 -14.54 11.82
N LEU A 51 4.92 -14.67 12.69
CA LEU A 51 4.74 -15.05 14.09
C LEU A 51 3.90 -14.01 14.84
N LEU A 52 4.21 -12.72 14.68
CA LEU A 52 3.43 -11.64 15.31
C LEU A 52 2.00 -11.57 14.78
N CYS A 53 1.78 -11.84 13.49
CA CYS A 53 0.45 -11.85 12.89
C CYS A 53 -0.45 -12.90 13.56
N VAL A 54 0.03 -14.12 13.80
CA VAL A 54 -0.76 -15.21 14.41
C VAL A 54 -0.82 -15.17 15.94
N ARG A 55 0.07 -14.42 16.60
CA ARG A 55 0.18 -14.36 18.06
C ARG A 55 -1.05 -13.71 18.72
N GLN A 56 -1.62 -14.36 19.73
CA GLN A 56 -2.70 -13.77 20.53
C GLN A 56 -2.19 -12.60 21.41
N PRO A 57 -3.06 -11.64 21.78
CA PRO A 57 -2.67 -10.49 22.63
C PRO A 57 -2.18 -10.90 24.02
N GLU A 58 -2.63 -12.04 24.53
CA GLU A 58 -2.28 -12.56 25.85
C GLU A 58 -1.48 -13.87 25.76
N PRO A 59 -0.59 -14.14 26.72
CA PRO A 59 -0.01 -13.18 27.68
C PRO A 59 0.72 -11.99 27.02
N PRO A 60 0.94 -10.88 27.74
CA PRO A 60 1.76 -9.78 27.25
C PRO A 60 3.20 -10.25 27.00
N LEU A 61 3.85 -9.68 25.97
CA LEU A 61 5.26 -9.94 25.72
C LEU A 61 6.12 -9.35 26.85
N PRO A 62 7.23 -10.01 27.22
CA PRO A 62 8.22 -9.39 28.11
C PRO A 62 8.66 -8.02 27.59
N GLU A 63 8.91 -7.08 28.49
CA GLU A 63 9.27 -5.70 28.15
C GLU A 63 10.52 -5.64 27.25
N GLN A 64 11.52 -6.48 27.56
CA GLN A 64 12.72 -6.61 26.75
C GLN A 64 12.39 -7.04 25.30
N ILE A 65 11.61 -8.11 25.12
CA ILE A 65 11.23 -8.61 23.78
C ILE A 65 10.44 -7.55 23.01
N SER A 66 9.53 -6.84 23.69
CA SER A 66 8.76 -5.74 23.08
C SER A 66 9.66 -4.60 22.61
N SER A 67 10.62 -4.17 23.43
CA SER A 67 11.59 -3.12 23.10
C SER A 67 12.51 -3.51 21.93
N GLU A 68 12.90 -4.79 21.88
CA GLU A 68 13.69 -5.34 20.78
C GLU A 68 12.90 -5.36 19.46
N ILE A 69 11.61 -5.74 19.49
CA ILE A 69 10.71 -5.65 18.33
C ILE A 69 10.55 -4.20 17.87
N ASP A 70 10.27 -3.27 18.80
CA ASP A 70 10.11 -1.85 18.49
C ASP A 70 11.38 -1.29 17.85
N SER A 71 12.56 -1.66 18.35
CA SER A 71 13.85 -1.27 17.78
C SER A 71 14.04 -1.76 16.35
N VAL A 72 13.65 -3.01 16.06
CA VAL A 72 13.69 -3.56 14.69
C VAL A 72 12.74 -2.81 13.77
N LEU A 73 11.48 -2.59 14.19
CA LEU A 73 10.48 -1.89 13.39
C LEU A 73 10.86 -0.43 13.12
N GLN A 74 11.40 0.27 14.12
CA GLN A 74 11.91 1.64 13.97
C GLN A 74 13.11 1.69 13.02
N GLN A 75 14.03 0.73 13.11
CA GLN A 75 15.13 0.64 12.16
C GLN A 75 14.61 0.45 10.73
N LEU A 76 13.66 -0.46 10.52
CA LEU A 76 13.03 -0.65 9.20
C LEU A 76 12.34 0.61 8.71
N ALA A 77 11.57 1.28 9.57
CA ALA A 77 10.90 2.52 9.24
C ALA A 77 11.89 3.63 8.85
N SER A 78 13.07 3.70 9.48
CA SER A 78 14.11 4.70 9.17
C SER A 78 14.68 4.58 7.74
N HIS A 79 14.56 3.39 7.14
CA HIS A 79 14.96 3.12 5.76
C HIS A 79 13.82 3.36 4.75
N ARG A 80 12.61 3.71 5.21
CA ARG A 80 11.47 4.02 4.33
C ARG A 80 11.41 5.51 4.03
N LEU A 81 10.91 5.83 2.85
CA LEU A 81 10.58 7.21 2.48
C LEU A 81 9.26 7.60 3.13
N LEU A 82 9.34 8.40 4.19
CA LEU A 82 8.15 8.98 4.83
C LEU A 82 7.64 10.17 4.01
N THR A 83 6.32 10.28 3.93
CA THR A 83 5.65 11.45 3.34
C THR A 83 5.08 12.30 4.47
N GLN A 84 5.53 13.54 4.60
CA GLN A 84 4.95 14.49 5.56
C GLN A 84 3.60 14.96 5.03
N ALA A 85 2.52 14.77 5.80
CA ALA A 85 1.17 15.11 5.35
C ALA A 85 1.01 16.59 4.98
N GLY A 86 1.75 17.50 5.65
CA GLY A 86 1.75 18.93 5.30
C GLY A 86 2.35 19.29 3.95
N THR A 87 3.09 18.38 3.32
CA THR A 87 3.64 18.59 1.97
C THR A 87 2.66 18.18 0.87
N ILE A 88 1.58 17.48 1.22
CA ILE A 88 0.56 17.03 0.27
C ILE A 88 -0.32 18.24 -0.06
N GLN A 89 -0.38 18.57 -1.35
CA GLN A 89 -1.19 19.69 -1.82
C GLN A 89 -2.69 19.38 -1.66
N PRO A 90 -3.50 20.33 -1.15
CA PRO A 90 -4.93 20.15 -1.06
C PRO A 90 -5.55 20.14 -2.46
N THR A 91 -6.45 19.18 -2.68
CA THR A 91 -7.31 19.13 -3.87
C THR A 91 -8.43 20.16 -3.74
N LEU A 92 -8.96 20.33 -2.52
CA LEU A 92 -10.05 21.24 -2.19
C LEU A 92 -9.82 21.86 -0.82
N THR A 93 -10.39 23.04 -0.58
CA THR A 93 -10.39 23.70 0.73
C THR A 93 -11.81 24.08 1.10
N ILE A 94 -12.33 23.50 2.19
CA ILE A 94 -13.61 23.90 2.78
C ILE A 94 -13.36 25.15 3.60
N ARG A 95 -13.94 26.27 3.18
CA ARG A 95 -13.82 27.51 3.93
C ARG A 95 -14.84 27.58 5.04
N ARG A 96 -14.39 28.12 6.17
CA ARG A 96 -15.16 28.17 7.40
C ARG A 96 -15.32 29.60 7.88
N GLU A 97 -16.50 29.93 8.38
CA GLU A 97 -16.84 31.27 8.87
C GLU A 97 -15.88 31.77 9.97
N ASN A 98 -15.33 30.84 10.76
CA ASN A 98 -14.37 31.13 11.82
C ASN A 98 -12.90 31.32 11.33
N GLY A 99 -12.68 31.35 10.00
CA GLY A 99 -11.36 31.57 9.38
C GLY A 99 -10.41 30.36 9.44
N ARG A 100 -10.83 29.23 10.01
CA ARG A 100 -10.03 28.00 10.08
C ARG A 100 -10.41 27.05 8.95
N ASP A 101 -9.97 27.38 7.74
CA ASP A 101 -10.22 26.57 6.55
C ASP A 101 -9.73 25.11 6.72
N THR A 102 -10.53 24.17 6.23
CA THR A 102 -10.19 22.74 6.24
C THR A 102 -9.64 22.32 4.88
N ARG A 103 -8.47 21.69 4.86
CA ARG A 103 -7.82 21.21 3.64
C ARG A 103 -8.21 19.75 3.36
N ILE A 104 -8.68 19.47 2.16
CA ILE A 104 -8.94 18.10 1.70
C ILE A 104 -7.91 17.76 0.64
N ALA A 105 -7.08 16.75 0.92
CA ALA A 105 -6.04 16.27 0.03
C ALA A 105 -6.32 14.82 -0.42
N LEU A 106 -5.83 14.48 -1.60
CA LEU A 106 -5.82 13.12 -2.13
C LEU A 106 -4.38 12.66 -2.27
N TRP A 107 -4.04 11.51 -1.69
CA TRP A 107 -2.69 10.98 -1.72
C TRP A 107 -2.68 9.49 -2.08
N LYS A 108 -1.74 9.11 -2.95
CA LYS A 108 -1.51 7.72 -3.31
C LYS A 108 -0.23 7.22 -2.65
N GLY A 109 -0.34 6.18 -1.83
CA GLY A 109 0.82 5.60 -1.16
C GLY A 109 0.44 4.66 -0.03
N ASP A 110 1.46 4.16 0.67
CA ASP A 110 1.28 3.32 1.84
C ASP A 110 0.99 4.19 3.08
N ILE A 111 -0.23 4.10 3.61
CA ILE A 111 -0.68 4.88 4.77
C ILE A 111 0.26 4.77 5.99
N THR A 112 1.00 3.67 6.14
CA THR A 112 1.96 3.47 7.23
C THR A 112 3.25 4.29 7.09
N THR A 113 3.42 5.00 5.97
CA THR A 113 4.54 5.92 5.71
C THR A 113 4.15 7.39 5.80
N LEU A 114 2.89 7.68 6.12
CA LEU A 114 2.39 9.03 6.25
C LEU A 114 2.71 9.57 7.64
N SER A 115 3.56 10.59 7.71
CA SER A 115 4.02 11.22 8.95
C SER A 115 3.40 12.59 9.14
N GLY A 116 3.46 13.11 10.38
CA GLY A 116 2.87 14.40 10.72
C GLY A 116 1.35 14.37 10.62
N VAL A 117 0.73 13.22 10.93
CA VAL A 117 -0.72 13.05 11.03
C VAL A 117 -1.13 12.73 12.46
N THR A 118 -2.28 13.25 12.88
CA THR A 118 -2.87 12.94 14.19
C THR A 118 -3.30 11.49 14.24
N ALA A 119 -3.98 11.03 13.19
CA ALA A 119 -4.47 9.67 13.09
C ALA A 119 -4.52 9.16 11.66
N ILE A 120 -4.28 7.86 11.51
CA ILE A 120 -4.65 7.10 10.29
C ILE A 120 -5.85 6.20 10.62
N THR A 121 -6.68 5.92 9.62
CA THR A 121 -7.76 4.95 9.79
C THR A 121 -7.30 3.53 9.47
N ASN A 122 -7.81 2.57 10.23
CA ASN A 122 -7.74 1.14 9.92
C ASN A 122 -9.13 0.60 9.58
N ALA A 123 -9.27 -0.07 8.43
CA ALA A 123 -10.46 -0.85 8.11
C ALA A 123 -10.38 -2.22 8.81
N ALA A 124 -10.86 -2.25 10.04
CA ALA A 124 -10.79 -3.38 10.94
C ALA A 124 -11.94 -4.39 10.69
N ASN A 125 -11.87 -5.52 11.39
CA ASN A 125 -12.97 -6.46 11.53
C ASN A 125 -13.68 -6.27 12.89
N GLY A 126 -14.86 -6.89 13.07
CA GLY A 126 -15.69 -6.74 14.28
C GLY A 126 -14.99 -7.06 15.60
N GLN A 127 -14.03 -8.00 15.58
CA GLN A 127 -13.28 -8.40 16.78
C GLN A 127 -12.29 -7.32 17.22
N GLY A 128 -11.85 -6.43 16.31
CA GLY A 128 -10.96 -5.32 16.64
C GLY A 128 -9.51 -5.70 16.99
N LEU A 129 -9.12 -6.97 16.88
CA LEU A 129 -7.80 -7.47 17.30
C LEU A 129 -6.74 -7.51 16.18
N GLY A 130 -7.06 -6.96 15.01
CA GLY A 130 -6.24 -7.06 13.82
C GLY A 130 -6.47 -8.35 13.02
N CYS A 131 -5.58 -8.60 12.05
CA CYS A 131 -5.63 -9.79 11.22
C CYS A 131 -4.69 -10.89 11.74
N PHE A 132 -5.16 -12.14 11.76
CA PHE A 132 -4.40 -13.33 12.18
C PHE A 132 -3.96 -14.22 11.01
N GLN A 133 -4.06 -13.72 9.77
CA GLN A 133 -3.69 -14.49 8.58
C GLN A 133 -2.48 -13.82 7.91
N PRO A 134 -1.26 -14.39 8.05
CA PRO A 134 -0.03 -13.71 7.63
C PRO A 134 0.05 -13.35 6.14
N SER A 135 -0.52 -14.17 5.27
CA SER A 135 -0.55 -13.93 3.82
C SER A 135 -1.66 -12.99 3.38
N HIS A 136 -2.52 -12.55 4.31
CA HIS A 136 -3.68 -11.74 3.99
C HIS A 136 -3.27 -10.30 3.68
N ARG A 137 -3.62 -9.84 2.48
CA ARG A 137 -3.28 -8.50 1.97
C ARG A 137 -4.32 -7.45 2.38
N CYS A 138 -4.76 -7.46 3.64
CA CYS A 138 -5.67 -6.46 4.18
C CYS A 138 -4.90 -5.29 4.80
N ILE A 139 -5.49 -4.10 4.80
CA ILE A 139 -4.89 -2.91 5.42
C ILE A 139 -4.68 -3.10 6.92
N ASP A 140 -5.55 -3.88 7.56
CA ASP A 140 -5.47 -4.25 8.98
C ASP A 140 -4.17 -5.00 9.29
N ASN A 141 -3.80 -6.00 8.48
CA ASN A 141 -2.54 -6.72 8.62
C ASN A 141 -1.34 -5.80 8.38
N VAL A 142 -1.42 -4.90 7.38
CA VAL A 142 -0.36 -3.93 7.08
C VAL A 142 -0.13 -2.98 8.25
N ILE A 143 -1.19 -2.38 8.81
CA ILE A 143 -1.10 -1.45 9.94
C ILE A 143 -0.55 -2.16 11.18
N HIS A 144 -1.08 -3.34 11.54
CA HIS A 144 -0.59 -4.09 12.70
C HIS A 144 0.87 -4.55 12.53
N SER A 145 1.29 -4.94 11.33
CA SER A 145 2.68 -5.35 11.05
C SER A 145 3.68 -4.21 11.25
N TRP A 146 3.29 -2.96 10.97
CA TRP A 146 4.15 -1.78 11.11
C TRP A 146 4.02 -1.08 12.47
N ALA A 147 2.87 -1.17 13.12
CA ALA A 147 2.68 -0.63 14.47
C ALA A 147 3.35 -1.48 15.55
N GLY A 148 3.44 -2.80 15.32
CA GLY A 148 3.98 -3.76 16.27
C GLY A 148 2.93 -4.38 17.20
N PRO A 149 3.33 -5.34 18.04
CA PRO A 149 2.41 -6.15 18.85
C PRO A 149 1.65 -5.36 19.91
N ARG A 150 2.20 -4.21 20.33
CA ARG A 150 1.57 -3.35 21.33
C ARG A 150 0.22 -2.80 20.84
N LEU A 151 0.07 -2.55 19.53
CA LEU A 151 -1.22 -2.16 18.95
C LEU A 151 -2.31 -3.21 19.21
N ARG A 152 -2.01 -4.48 18.97
CA ARG A 152 -2.97 -5.56 19.25
C ARG A 152 -3.28 -5.69 20.74
N HIS A 153 -2.28 -5.48 21.60
CA HIS A 153 -2.48 -5.53 23.05
C HIS A 153 -3.42 -4.42 23.54
N GLU A 154 -3.26 -3.18 23.06
CA GLU A 154 -4.19 -2.08 23.39
C GLU A 154 -5.57 -2.31 22.78
N CYS A 155 -5.66 -2.77 21.53
CA CYS A 155 -6.94 -3.20 20.95
C CYS A 155 -7.65 -4.22 21.86
N HIS A 156 -6.94 -5.22 22.36
CA HIS A 156 -7.50 -6.22 23.28
C HIS A 156 -8.01 -5.59 24.58
N ALA A 157 -7.23 -4.69 25.19
CA ALA A 157 -7.66 -3.98 26.40
C ALA A 157 -8.92 -3.13 26.16
N VAL A 158 -8.98 -2.41 25.04
CA VAL A 158 -10.17 -1.64 24.64
C VAL A 158 -11.36 -2.56 24.43
N MET A 159 -11.19 -3.66 23.68
CA MET A 159 -12.26 -4.61 23.40
C MET A 159 -12.76 -5.35 24.64
N ALA A 160 -11.88 -5.69 25.58
CA ALA A 160 -12.25 -6.32 26.85
C ALA A 160 -13.13 -5.42 27.74
N SER A 161 -13.02 -4.09 27.58
CA SER A 161 -13.88 -3.13 28.29
C SER A 161 -15.26 -2.93 27.63
N ARG A 162 -15.47 -3.48 26.43
CA ARG A 162 -16.70 -3.32 25.65
C ARG A 162 -17.63 -4.51 25.86
N ALA A 163 -18.94 -4.21 25.82
CA ALA A 163 -19.97 -5.25 25.92
C ALA A 163 -20.14 -6.06 24.62
N ARG A 164 -19.71 -5.52 23.48
CA ARG A 164 -19.84 -6.13 22.16
C ARG A 164 -18.74 -5.70 21.20
N ASP A 165 -18.59 -6.52 20.17
CA ASP A 165 -17.80 -6.26 18.97
C ASP A 165 -18.07 -4.87 18.38
N ILE A 166 -17.11 -4.37 17.61
CA ILE A 166 -17.23 -3.11 16.89
C ILE A 166 -18.30 -3.30 15.80
N ALA A 167 -19.43 -2.63 15.94
CA ALA A 167 -20.47 -2.69 14.92
C ALA A 167 -20.09 -1.84 13.70
N PRO A 168 -20.64 -2.13 12.51
CA PRO A 168 -20.41 -1.31 11.33
C PRO A 168 -20.74 0.17 11.58
N GLY A 169 -19.78 1.06 11.29
CA GLY A 169 -19.91 2.50 11.53
C GLY A 169 -19.40 2.99 12.89
N GLU A 170 -19.08 2.09 13.82
CA GLU A 170 -18.40 2.46 15.07
C GLU A 170 -16.89 2.56 14.87
N ALA A 171 -16.25 3.31 15.76
CA ALA A 171 -14.80 3.46 15.79
C ALA A 171 -14.24 3.31 17.21
N ILE A 172 -13.01 2.79 17.30
CA ILE A 172 -12.19 2.84 18.52
C ILE A 172 -10.84 3.48 18.20
N VAL A 173 -10.17 4.04 19.20
CA VAL A 173 -8.87 4.71 19.04
C VAL A 173 -7.82 4.01 19.88
N THR A 174 -6.62 3.92 19.32
CA THR A 174 -5.41 3.39 19.96
C THR A 174 -4.22 4.29 19.64
N GLY A 175 -3.08 4.08 20.32
CA GLY A 175 -1.82 4.67 19.94
C GLY A 175 -1.28 4.13 18.60
N GLY A 176 -0.45 4.92 17.92
CA GLY A 176 0.19 4.51 16.67
C GLY A 176 1.45 3.65 16.84
N TYR A 177 2.04 3.63 18.04
CA TYR A 177 3.23 2.86 18.38
C TYR A 177 4.41 3.13 17.42
N CYS A 178 4.86 2.11 16.68
CA CYS A 178 5.96 2.25 15.73
C CYS A 178 5.57 2.94 14.40
N LEU A 179 4.28 3.28 14.21
CA LEU A 179 3.85 4.07 13.06
C LEU A 179 4.31 5.52 13.17
N PRO A 180 4.55 6.22 12.05
CA PRO A 180 4.76 7.66 12.05
C PRO A 180 3.53 8.49 12.48
N ALA A 181 2.34 7.89 12.40
CA ALA A 181 1.08 8.47 12.85
C ALA A 181 0.94 8.33 14.37
N SER A 182 0.42 9.36 15.06
CA SER A 182 0.31 9.30 16.53
C SER A 182 -0.76 8.33 17.04
N HIS A 183 -1.85 8.16 16.28
CA HIS A 183 -2.98 7.30 16.64
C HIS A 183 -3.47 6.47 15.45
N VAL A 184 -4.16 5.39 15.75
CA VAL A 184 -4.93 4.61 14.78
C VAL A 184 -6.40 4.62 15.18
N VAL A 185 -7.28 4.97 14.24
CA VAL A 185 -8.73 4.89 14.43
C VAL A 185 -9.24 3.66 13.69
N HIS A 186 -9.68 2.65 14.44
CA HIS A 186 -10.16 1.39 13.90
C HIS A 186 -11.67 1.48 13.71
N THR A 187 -12.13 1.26 12.48
CA THR A 187 -13.56 1.24 12.16
C THR A 187 -13.90 0.02 11.33
N VAL A 188 -15.12 -0.49 11.48
CA VAL A 188 -15.62 -1.64 10.74
C VAL A 188 -16.57 -1.16 9.66
N GLY A 189 -16.20 -1.39 8.41
CA GLY A 189 -17.05 -1.09 7.27
C GLY A 189 -18.06 -2.20 6.96
N PRO A 190 -19.12 -1.90 6.19
CA PRO A 190 -20.05 -2.92 5.71
C PRO A 190 -19.37 -3.92 4.77
N GLN A 191 -19.82 -5.18 4.81
CA GLN A 191 -19.40 -6.24 3.90
C GLN A 191 -20.43 -6.46 2.79
N LEU A 192 -19.97 -6.59 1.56
CA LEU A 192 -20.79 -6.85 0.38
C LEU A 192 -20.38 -8.18 -0.26
N GLN A 193 -21.33 -8.79 -0.97
CA GLN A 193 -20.99 -9.86 -1.90
C GLN A 193 -20.30 -9.26 -3.13
N ARG A 194 -19.23 -9.92 -3.59
CA ARG A 194 -18.44 -9.43 -4.73
C ARG A 194 -19.32 -9.29 -5.98
N GLY A 195 -19.33 -8.08 -6.55
CA GLY A 195 -20.13 -7.75 -7.74
C GLY A 195 -21.57 -7.27 -7.43
N SER A 196 -21.98 -7.27 -6.16
CA SER A 196 -23.26 -6.70 -5.74
C SER A 196 -23.23 -5.16 -5.68
N LYS A 197 -24.40 -4.53 -5.84
CA LYS A 197 -24.56 -3.10 -5.56
C LYS A 197 -24.81 -2.87 -4.06
N PRO A 198 -24.30 -1.77 -3.47
CA PRO A 198 -24.57 -1.45 -2.08
C PRO A 198 -26.06 -1.18 -1.86
N THR A 199 -26.59 -1.71 -0.76
CA THR A 199 -27.93 -1.34 -0.28
C THR A 199 -27.90 0.03 0.39
N GLY A 200 -29.07 0.66 0.57
CA GLY A 200 -29.18 1.91 1.32
C GLY A 200 -28.71 1.79 2.78
N VAL A 201 -28.84 0.61 3.40
CA VAL A 201 -28.32 0.34 4.75
C VAL A 201 -26.79 0.34 4.74
N GLN A 202 -26.16 -0.40 3.83
CA GLN A 202 -24.70 -0.45 3.71
C GLN A 202 -24.11 0.91 3.34
N THR A 203 -24.81 1.69 2.50
CA THR A 203 -24.43 3.07 2.18
C THR A 203 -24.39 3.94 3.43
N ARG A 204 -25.43 3.88 4.28
CA ARG A 204 -25.46 4.60 5.56
C ARG A 204 -24.40 4.11 6.55
N GLN A 205 -24.16 2.80 6.62
CA GLN A 205 -23.10 2.23 7.47
C GLN A 205 -21.71 2.73 7.05
N LEU A 206 -21.41 2.75 5.75
CA LEU A 206 -20.14 3.28 5.26
C LEU A 206 -20.00 4.77 5.57
N ALA A 207 -21.05 5.59 5.33
CA ALA A 207 -21.05 7.00 5.70
C ALA A 207 -20.80 7.19 7.21
N GLN A 208 -21.42 6.36 8.04
CA GLN A 208 -21.24 6.38 9.49
C GLN A 208 -19.80 6.04 9.90
N CYS A 209 -19.08 5.18 9.17
CA CYS A 209 -17.66 4.91 9.44
C CYS A 209 -16.83 6.19 9.34
N TYR A 210 -17.01 6.96 8.26
CA TYR A 210 -16.27 8.22 8.06
C TYR A 210 -16.62 9.25 9.13
N ARG A 211 -17.90 9.40 9.48
CA ARG A 211 -18.35 10.31 10.55
C ARG A 211 -17.80 9.88 11.92
N GLY A 212 -17.92 8.60 12.26
CA GLY A 212 -17.44 8.06 13.52
C GLY A 212 -15.92 8.17 13.68
N VAL A 213 -15.16 8.07 12.58
CA VAL A 213 -13.72 8.37 12.60
C VAL A 213 -13.48 9.85 12.92
N LEU A 214 -14.19 10.79 12.28
CA LEU A 214 -14.02 12.22 12.55
C LEU A 214 -14.39 12.56 14.00
N ASP A 215 -15.50 11.99 14.50
CA ASP A 215 -15.91 12.12 15.91
C ASP A 215 -14.81 11.59 16.86
N ALA A 216 -14.14 10.48 16.49
CA ALA A 216 -13.07 9.89 17.29
C ALA A 216 -11.75 10.68 17.23
N VAL A 217 -11.49 11.41 16.13
CA VAL A 217 -10.30 12.26 15.96
C VAL A 217 -10.47 13.62 16.63
N GLU A 218 -11.69 14.17 16.67
CA GLU A 218 -11.98 15.48 17.27
C GLU A 218 -11.40 15.67 18.68
N PRO A 219 -11.51 14.71 19.64
CA PRO A 219 -10.94 14.88 20.97
C PRO A 219 -9.42 14.64 21.06
N LEU A 220 -8.76 14.14 20.00
CA LEU A 220 -7.33 13.83 20.03
C LEU A 220 -6.45 15.10 20.03
N PRO A 221 -5.21 15.04 20.54
CA PRO A 221 -4.30 16.16 20.47
C PRO A 221 -3.91 16.50 19.03
N ALA A 222 -3.67 17.79 18.77
CA ALA A 222 -3.07 18.24 17.51
C ALA A 222 -1.63 17.73 17.38
N THR A 223 -1.12 17.68 16.15
CA THR A 223 0.30 17.46 15.85
C THR A 223 1.15 18.62 16.40
N PRO A 224 2.47 18.44 16.56
CA PRO A 224 3.35 19.49 17.11
C PRO A 224 3.34 20.83 16.36
N ASP A 225 2.94 20.83 15.09
CA ASP A 225 2.77 22.03 14.26
C ASP A 225 1.38 22.69 14.41
N GLY A 226 0.58 22.23 15.38
CA GLY A 226 -0.75 22.77 15.70
C GLY A 226 -1.88 22.29 14.79
N ARG A 227 -1.60 21.42 13.81
CA ARG A 227 -2.61 20.88 12.90
C ARG A 227 -3.29 19.65 13.48
N LYS A 228 -4.46 19.31 12.99
CA LYS A 228 -5.16 18.06 13.33
C LYS A 228 -5.57 17.38 12.04
N ILE A 229 -4.82 16.33 11.71
CA ILE A 229 -4.84 15.71 10.38
C ILE A 229 -5.27 14.26 10.51
N VAL A 230 -6.32 13.89 9.78
CA VAL A 230 -6.78 12.51 9.66
C VAL A 230 -6.54 12.00 8.24
N ALA A 231 -6.00 10.79 8.12
CA ALA A 231 -5.86 10.10 6.84
C ALA A 231 -6.77 8.87 6.76
N PHE A 232 -7.68 8.88 5.79
CA PHE A 232 -8.61 7.79 5.51
C PHE A 232 -8.01 6.79 4.52
N CYS A 233 -8.01 5.51 4.86
CA CYS A 233 -7.80 4.43 3.91
C CYS A 233 -9.10 4.12 3.14
N GLY A 234 -9.01 3.28 2.09
CA GLY A 234 -10.18 2.76 1.40
C GLY A 234 -11.00 1.80 2.27
N ILE A 235 -11.94 2.33 3.06
CA ILE A 235 -12.81 1.53 3.93
C ILE A 235 -13.76 0.69 3.06
N SER A 236 -13.79 -0.61 3.30
CA SER A 236 -14.60 -1.63 2.61
C SER A 236 -14.31 -1.89 1.11
N THR A 237 -13.41 -1.15 0.45
CA THR A 237 -13.20 -1.29 -1.01
C THR A 237 -12.34 -2.48 -1.43
N GLY A 238 -11.56 -3.04 -0.50
CA GLY A 238 -10.75 -4.24 -0.74
C GLY A 238 -11.54 -5.54 -0.54
N LEU A 239 -11.28 -6.22 0.57
CA LEU A 239 -11.84 -7.54 0.84
C LEU A 239 -13.34 -7.55 1.06
N PHE A 240 -13.91 -6.44 1.52
CA PHE A 240 -15.34 -6.30 1.78
C PHE A 240 -16.14 -5.93 0.52
N ALA A 241 -15.46 -5.83 -0.63
CA ALA A 241 -16.02 -5.77 -1.97
C ALA A 241 -17.02 -4.62 -2.22
N TYR A 242 -16.88 -3.51 -1.49
CA TYR A 242 -17.63 -2.30 -1.80
C TYR A 242 -17.09 -1.68 -3.09
N PRO A 243 -17.93 -1.39 -4.11
CA PRO A 243 -17.46 -0.80 -5.35
C PRO A 243 -16.73 0.53 -5.11
N ALA A 244 -15.51 0.66 -5.63
CA ALA A 244 -14.61 1.79 -5.32
C ALA A 244 -15.24 3.17 -5.63
N ARG A 245 -15.94 3.32 -6.75
CA ARG A 245 -16.60 4.59 -7.12
C ARG A 245 -17.74 4.95 -6.16
N ASP A 246 -18.57 3.98 -5.80
CA ASP A 246 -19.67 4.21 -4.85
C ASP A 246 -19.11 4.54 -3.45
N ALA A 247 -18.06 3.82 -3.02
CA ALA A 247 -17.39 4.09 -1.75
C ALA A 247 -16.74 5.47 -1.69
N ALA A 248 -16.08 5.90 -2.77
CA ALA A 248 -15.46 7.22 -2.86
C ALA A 248 -16.50 8.35 -2.77
N ALA A 249 -17.64 8.19 -3.46
CA ALA A 249 -18.74 9.16 -3.36
C ALA A 249 -19.26 9.27 -1.92
N VAL A 250 -19.55 8.12 -1.28
CA VAL A 250 -19.99 8.08 0.12
C VAL A 250 -18.95 8.69 1.07
N ALA A 251 -17.67 8.40 0.87
CA ALA A 251 -16.58 8.93 1.67
C ALA A 251 -16.52 10.46 1.63
N VAL A 252 -16.52 11.02 0.42
CA VAL A 252 -16.43 12.48 0.20
C VAL A 252 -17.67 13.17 0.75
N ASP A 253 -18.87 12.64 0.48
CA ASP A 253 -20.13 13.22 0.96
C ASP A 253 -20.23 13.15 2.49
N ALA A 254 -19.86 12.03 3.11
CA ALA A 254 -19.92 11.88 4.57
C ALA A 254 -18.97 12.83 5.30
N VAL A 255 -17.75 13.01 4.77
CA VAL A 255 -16.78 13.97 5.30
C VAL A 255 -17.30 15.40 5.12
N ALA A 256 -17.82 15.73 3.93
CA ALA A 256 -18.42 17.03 3.64
C ALA A 256 -19.56 17.38 4.62
N ASP A 257 -20.52 16.48 4.76
CA ASP A 257 -21.69 16.66 5.61
C ASP A 257 -21.26 16.77 7.09
N TRP A 258 -20.24 16.02 7.53
CA TRP A 258 -19.72 16.13 8.89
C TRP A 258 -19.12 17.51 9.18
N PHE A 259 -18.34 18.08 8.25
CA PHE A 259 -17.79 19.44 8.42
C PHE A 259 -18.88 20.52 8.40
N ALA A 260 -19.95 20.32 7.62
CA ALA A 260 -21.11 21.21 7.62
C ALA A 260 -21.84 21.19 8.98
N ASP A 261 -21.98 20.01 9.59
CA ASP A 261 -22.60 19.82 10.90
C ASP A 261 -21.71 20.30 12.06
N ASN A 262 -20.38 20.25 11.90
CA ASN A 262 -19.39 20.52 12.95
C ASN A 262 -18.56 21.77 12.65
N LYS A 263 -19.22 22.93 12.52
CA LYS A 263 -18.59 24.19 12.13
C LYS A 263 -17.42 24.64 13.00
N ASP A 264 -17.32 24.18 14.25
CA ASP A 264 -16.28 24.54 15.22
C ASP A 264 -15.18 23.50 15.43
N THR A 265 -15.22 22.40 14.67
CA THR A 265 -14.21 21.34 14.69
C THR A 265 -12.77 21.86 14.69
N SER A 266 -11.92 21.18 15.47
CA SER A 266 -10.49 21.42 15.52
C SER A 266 -9.71 20.69 14.42
N ILE A 267 -10.37 19.82 13.62
CA ILE A 267 -9.75 19.12 12.49
C ILE A 267 -9.45 20.11 11.36
N THR A 268 -8.18 20.17 10.96
CA THR A 268 -7.67 21.12 9.97
C THR A 268 -7.47 20.51 8.60
N ASP A 269 -7.18 19.20 8.53
CA ASP A 269 -6.84 18.54 7.28
C ASP A 269 -7.42 17.11 7.22
N VAL A 270 -7.94 16.75 6.05
CA VAL A 270 -8.34 15.38 5.70
C VAL A 270 -7.53 14.91 4.51
N VAL A 271 -6.91 13.74 4.62
CA VAL A 271 -6.23 13.06 3.52
C VAL A 271 -7.00 11.81 3.14
N PHE A 272 -7.54 11.76 1.93
CA PHE A 272 -7.98 10.49 1.35
C PHE A 272 -6.75 9.75 0.82
N ASN A 273 -6.38 8.65 1.46
CA ASN A 273 -5.32 7.77 1.02
C ASN A 273 -5.87 6.66 0.10
N THR A 274 -5.21 6.49 -1.03
CA THR A 274 -5.46 5.45 -2.02
C THR A 274 -4.17 4.66 -2.25
N PHE A 275 -4.28 3.39 -2.66
CA PHE A 275 -3.11 2.56 -2.93
C PHE A 275 -2.94 2.27 -4.42
N THR A 276 -4.02 1.89 -5.09
CA THR A 276 -4.01 1.60 -6.53
C THR A 276 -4.16 2.89 -7.35
N GLU A 277 -3.68 2.88 -8.60
CA GLU A 277 -3.91 4.00 -9.52
C GLU A 277 -5.39 4.15 -9.89
N GLU A 278 -6.11 3.03 -9.98
CA GLU A 278 -7.54 3.01 -10.31
C GLU A 278 -8.36 3.72 -9.23
N ASP A 279 -8.17 3.36 -7.95
CA ASP A 279 -8.84 4.03 -6.83
C ASP A 279 -8.47 5.51 -6.78
N HIS A 280 -7.20 5.84 -7.03
CA HIS A 280 -6.72 7.22 -7.04
C HIS A 280 -7.40 8.06 -8.13
N ALA A 281 -7.55 7.52 -9.35
CA ALA A 281 -8.26 8.17 -10.43
C ALA A 281 -9.75 8.39 -10.09
N ILE A 282 -10.40 7.37 -9.51
CA ILE A 282 -11.79 7.45 -9.06
C ILE A 282 -11.97 8.56 -8.01
N TYR A 283 -11.16 8.57 -6.95
CA TYR A 283 -11.25 9.61 -5.92
C TYR A 283 -10.98 11.01 -6.49
N ARG A 284 -10.05 11.13 -7.44
CA ARG A 284 -9.76 12.42 -8.12
C ARG A 284 -10.98 12.94 -8.87
N GLU A 285 -11.65 12.08 -9.64
CA GLU A 285 -12.87 12.44 -10.37
C GLU A 285 -14.03 12.79 -9.42
N VAL A 286 -14.21 12.01 -8.36
CA VAL A 286 -15.26 12.25 -7.35
C VAL A 286 -15.01 13.58 -6.65
N LEU A 287 -13.80 13.85 -6.17
CA LEU A 287 -13.46 15.13 -5.53
C LEU A 287 -13.64 16.33 -6.48
N ALA A 288 -13.28 16.17 -7.76
CA ALA A 288 -13.51 17.21 -8.76
C ALA A 288 -15.01 17.47 -8.99
N SER A 289 -15.82 16.42 -9.06
CA SER A 289 -17.27 16.52 -9.32
C SER A 289 -18.06 17.00 -8.09
N SER A 290 -17.69 16.53 -6.89
CA SER A 290 -18.31 16.90 -5.62
C SER A 290 -17.95 18.31 -5.18
N SER A 291 -16.94 18.95 -5.79
CA SER A 291 -16.61 20.37 -5.53
C SER A 291 -17.83 21.28 -5.65
N HIS A 292 -18.74 21.00 -6.60
CA HIS A 292 -20.00 21.73 -6.79
C HIS A 292 -21.08 21.41 -5.76
N ILE A 293 -21.10 20.19 -5.20
CA ILE A 293 -22.08 19.77 -4.18
C ILE A 293 -21.65 20.31 -2.80
N LEU A 294 -20.37 20.19 -2.48
CA LEU A 294 -19.72 20.86 -1.36
C LEU A 294 -19.98 22.38 -1.39
N PHE A 295 -19.92 23.00 -2.58
CA PHE A 295 -20.20 24.43 -2.80
C PHE A 295 -21.63 24.84 -2.43
N ALA A 296 -22.62 23.98 -2.68
CA ALA A 296 -24.02 24.26 -2.37
C ALA A 296 -24.38 24.02 -0.88
N ARG A 297 -23.72 23.06 -0.23
CA ARG A 297 -24.03 22.63 1.14
C ARG A 297 -23.31 23.43 2.23
N ALA A 298 -22.10 23.92 1.97
CA ALA A 298 -21.27 24.56 2.98
C ALA A 298 -21.64 26.02 3.30
N GLY A 299 -22.57 26.65 2.56
CA GLY A 299 -23.01 28.02 2.84
C GLY A 299 -21.85 29.00 3.07
N THR A 300 -21.24 29.47 1.97
CA THR A 300 -20.08 30.40 1.86
C THR A 300 -18.71 29.75 1.57
N GLY A 301 -18.23 29.94 0.31
CA GLY A 301 -16.83 30.26 0.06
C GLY A 301 -15.81 29.16 -0.28
N ILE A 302 -16.15 28.01 -0.85
CA ILE A 302 -15.13 27.02 -1.30
C ILE A 302 -14.40 27.50 -2.56
N SER A 303 -13.07 27.53 -2.53
CA SER A 303 -12.22 27.82 -3.69
C SER A 303 -11.53 26.54 -4.18
N PRO A 304 -11.76 26.08 -5.43
CA PRO A 304 -10.98 24.99 -5.99
C PRO A 304 -9.50 25.40 -6.13
N SER A 305 -8.59 24.45 -5.94
CA SER A 305 -7.19 24.63 -6.34
C SER A 305 -7.12 24.84 -7.86
N PRO A 306 -6.20 25.69 -8.40
CA PRO A 306 -6.12 26.01 -9.84
C PRO A 306 -6.12 24.79 -10.77
N LEU A 307 -5.63 23.64 -10.30
CA LEU A 307 -5.57 22.36 -11.03
C LEU A 307 -6.94 21.69 -11.26
N ALA A 308 -7.96 21.95 -10.42
CA ALA A 308 -9.28 21.35 -10.60
C ALA A 308 -10.09 22.04 -11.72
N ALA A 309 -9.79 23.31 -12.01
CA ALA A 309 -10.46 24.08 -13.06
C ALA A 309 -10.07 23.64 -14.49
N GLU A 310 -8.89 23.03 -14.66
CA GLU A 310 -8.40 22.52 -15.95
C GLU A 310 -9.04 21.19 -16.37
N ALA A 311 -9.63 20.44 -15.43
CA ALA A 311 -10.23 19.12 -15.70
C ALA A 311 -11.58 19.17 -16.47
N HIS A 312 -12.18 20.36 -16.62
CA HIS A 312 -13.53 20.50 -17.19
C HIS A 312 -13.58 20.95 -18.66
N ARG A 313 -12.43 21.15 -19.31
CA ARG A 313 -12.40 21.54 -20.72
C ARG A 313 -11.21 20.95 -21.45
N GLN A 314 -11.17 19.64 -21.73
CA GLN A 314 -10.63 19.10 -22.99
C GLN A 314 -11.09 17.63 -23.17
N PRO A 315 -11.59 17.23 -24.35
CA PRO A 315 -11.58 15.82 -24.74
C PRO A 315 -10.12 15.38 -24.87
N LEU A 316 -9.83 14.11 -24.55
CA LEU A 316 -8.52 13.49 -24.71
C LEU A 316 -8.01 13.70 -26.14
N SER A 317 -7.17 14.72 -26.33
CA SER A 317 -6.32 14.86 -27.49
C SER A 317 -4.88 14.73 -27.00
N SER A 318 -4.19 13.77 -27.61
CA SER A 318 -2.79 13.45 -27.39
C SER A 318 -1.92 14.68 -27.68
N SER A 319 -1.57 15.44 -26.64
CA SER A 319 -0.46 16.37 -26.70
C SER A 319 0.42 16.19 -25.47
N THR A 320 1.62 15.71 -25.72
CA THR A 320 2.70 15.55 -24.75
C THR A 320 3.17 16.93 -24.32
N SER A 321 2.63 17.43 -23.20
CA SER A 321 3.23 18.53 -22.44
C SER A 321 4.56 18.06 -21.84
N SER A 322 5.64 18.71 -22.24
CA SER A 322 7.03 18.38 -21.92
C SER A 322 7.57 19.09 -20.67
N SER A 323 6.71 19.55 -19.76
CA SER A 323 7.18 20.09 -18.48
C SER A 323 7.44 18.93 -17.52
N PRO A 324 8.69 18.74 -17.02
CA PRO A 324 8.94 17.74 -16.00
C PRO A 324 8.07 18.03 -14.77
N PRO A 325 7.58 16.99 -14.08
CA PRO A 325 6.82 17.19 -12.85
C PRO A 325 7.64 18.03 -11.86
N PRO A 326 6.98 18.87 -11.03
CA PRO A 326 7.68 19.71 -10.07
C PRO A 326 8.59 18.84 -9.19
N LEU A 327 9.86 19.22 -9.12
CA LEU A 327 10.86 18.51 -8.33
C LEU A 327 10.46 18.58 -6.86
N VAL A 328 10.09 17.45 -6.29
CA VAL A 328 9.76 17.34 -4.85
C VAL A 328 11.05 17.54 -4.07
N HIS A 329 11.13 18.62 -3.29
CA HIS A 329 12.24 18.84 -2.37
C HIS A 329 11.89 18.19 -1.03
N SER A 330 12.65 17.18 -0.62
CA SER A 330 12.56 16.57 0.70
C SER A 330 13.95 16.21 1.21
N ASP A 331 14.15 16.26 2.52
CA ASP A 331 15.43 15.92 3.16
C ASP A 331 15.87 14.49 2.81
N SER A 332 14.91 13.58 2.68
CA SER A 332 15.16 12.21 2.22
C SER A 332 15.69 12.15 0.80
N LEU A 333 15.19 13.00 -0.10
CA LEU A 333 15.68 13.06 -1.48
C LEU A 333 17.08 13.67 -1.54
N GLU A 334 17.36 14.70 -0.74
CA GLU A 334 18.71 15.28 -0.65
C GLU A 334 19.70 14.30 -0.03
N ARG A 335 19.30 13.55 1.00
CA ARG A 335 20.11 12.46 1.57
C ARG A 335 20.39 11.36 0.56
N ALA A 336 19.38 10.93 -0.20
CA ALA A 336 19.57 9.94 -1.27
C ALA A 336 20.53 10.47 -2.35
N LYS A 337 20.40 11.74 -2.77
CA LYS A 337 21.35 12.38 -3.70
C LYS A 337 22.76 12.39 -3.13
N GLN A 338 22.92 12.67 -1.83
CA GLN A 338 24.23 12.66 -1.19
C GLN A 338 24.83 11.26 -1.17
N TRP A 339 24.07 10.24 -0.78
CA TRP A 339 24.52 8.83 -0.81
C TRP A 339 24.94 8.39 -2.21
N LEU A 340 24.14 8.73 -3.22
CA LEU A 340 24.46 8.39 -4.61
C LEU A 340 25.69 9.14 -5.12
N ARG A 341 25.93 10.38 -4.66
CA ARG A 341 27.13 11.16 -5.04
C ARG A 341 28.40 10.66 -4.35
N SER A 342 28.29 10.10 -3.15
CA SER A 342 29.42 9.59 -2.37
C SER A 342 29.64 8.09 -2.50
N ALA A 343 28.84 7.39 -3.30
CA ALA A 343 28.94 5.95 -3.47
C ALA A 343 30.13 5.61 -4.36
N ASP A 344 30.97 4.68 -3.91
CA ASP A 344 32.04 4.10 -4.73
C ASP A 344 31.49 3.08 -5.75
N ALA A 345 30.40 2.40 -5.39
CA ALA A 345 29.74 1.39 -6.21
C ALA A 345 28.21 1.47 -6.09
N VAL A 346 27.50 1.03 -7.12
CA VAL A 346 26.02 1.04 -7.16
C VAL A 346 25.48 -0.31 -7.61
N ILE A 347 24.57 -0.87 -6.82
CA ILE A 347 23.78 -2.04 -7.22
C ILE A 347 22.32 -1.62 -7.40
N VAL A 348 21.79 -1.79 -8.60
CA VAL A 348 20.37 -1.57 -8.90
C VAL A 348 19.62 -2.89 -8.79
N SER A 349 18.69 -2.98 -7.85
CA SER A 349 17.73 -4.07 -7.78
C SER A 349 16.43 -3.69 -8.50
N ALA A 350 16.00 -4.49 -9.49
CA ALA A 350 14.82 -4.20 -10.30
C ALA A 350 13.85 -5.38 -10.35
N GLY A 351 12.55 -5.10 -10.19
CA GLY A 351 11.47 -6.08 -10.28
C GLY A 351 10.43 -5.75 -11.35
N ALA A 352 9.33 -6.51 -11.38
CA ALA A 352 8.31 -6.42 -12.42
C ALA A 352 7.68 -5.02 -12.55
N GLY A 353 7.67 -4.23 -11.46
CA GLY A 353 7.20 -2.84 -11.46
C GLY A 353 7.96 -1.94 -12.45
N LEU A 354 9.25 -2.20 -12.68
CA LEU A 354 10.04 -1.44 -13.65
C LEU A 354 9.52 -1.67 -15.07
N SER A 355 9.38 -2.92 -15.49
CA SER A 355 8.84 -3.27 -16.81
C SER A 355 7.37 -2.85 -16.96
N ALA A 356 6.57 -2.97 -15.90
CA ALA A 356 5.18 -2.50 -15.89
C ALA A 356 5.08 -0.97 -16.09
N SER A 357 5.99 -0.18 -15.48
CA SER A 357 6.04 1.26 -15.69
C SER A 357 6.42 1.67 -17.12
N ASP A 358 7.08 0.77 -17.85
CA ASP A 358 7.37 0.90 -19.29
C ASP A 358 6.26 0.32 -20.19
N GLY A 359 5.15 -0.09 -19.59
CA GLY A 359 3.98 -0.63 -20.28
C GLY A 359 3.96 -2.14 -20.42
N LEU A 360 5.03 -2.88 -20.07
CA LEU A 360 5.03 -4.36 -20.03
C LEU A 360 4.40 -4.85 -18.72
N ASP A 361 3.13 -4.52 -18.53
CA ASP A 361 2.37 -4.86 -17.34
C ASP A 361 1.61 -6.18 -17.52
N TYR A 362 2.02 -7.19 -16.75
CA TYR A 362 1.43 -8.53 -16.78
C TYR A 362 0.01 -8.59 -16.21
N THR A 363 -0.41 -7.56 -15.47
CA THR A 363 -1.75 -7.42 -14.92
C THR A 363 -2.71 -6.67 -15.85
N SER A 364 -2.20 -6.03 -16.91
CA SER A 364 -2.99 -5.14 -17.77
C SER A 364 -3.90 -5.90 -18.73
N PRO A 365 -5.24 -5.73 -18.62
CA PRO A 365 -6.17 -6.33 -19.58
C PRO A 365 -6.08 -5.71 -20.97
N ALA A 366 -5.75 -4.42 -21.04
CA ALA A 366 -5.59 -3.70 -22.30
C ALA A 366 -4.37 -4.21 -23.09
N LEU A 367 -3.25 -4.44 -22.39
CA LEU A 367 -2.05 -5.06 -23.00
C LEU A 367 -2.38 -6.45 -23.55
N PHE A 368 -3.05 -7.28 -22.74
CA PHE A 368 -3.41 -8.62 -23.16
C PHE A 368 -4.33 -8.62 -24.37
N ALA A 369 -5.38 -7.79 -24.38
CA ALA A 369 -6.29 -7.67 -25.51
C ALA A 369 -5.57 -7.22 -26.80
N ARG A 370 -4.58 -6.33 -26.67
CA ARG A 370 -3.78 -5.85 -27.80
C ARG A 370 -2.88 -6.94 -28.40
N HIS A 371 -2.19 -7.72 -27.56
CA HIS A 371 -1.17 -8.68 -28.02
C HIS A 371 -1.69 -10.11 -28.18
N PHE A 372 -2.81 -10.47 -27.53
CA PHE A 372 -3.39 -11.81 -27.50
C PHE A 372 -4.91 -11.81 -27.77
N PRO A 373 -5.43 -11.08 -28.78
CA PRO A 373 -6.88 -10.98 -29.01
C PRO A 373 -7.54 -12.34 -29.26
N GLY A 374 -6.83 -13.25 -29.93
CA GLY A 374 -7.32 -14.60 -30.22
C GLY A 374 -7.51 -15.49 -28.99
N PHE A 375 -6.93 -15.12 -27.84
CA PHE A 375 -7.01 -15.87 -26.59
C PHE A 375 -8.10 -15.37 -25.64
N LEU A 376 -8.72 -14.22 -25.93
CA LEU A 376 -9.82 -13.68 -25.12
C LEU A 376 -11.03 -14.63 -25.06
N LYS A 377 -11.27 -15.40 -26.13
CA LYS A 377 -12.33 -16.41 -26.21
C LYS A 377 -12.16 -17.57 -25.22
N TYR A 378 -10.96 -17.75 -24.65
CA TYR A 378 -10.68 -18.77 -23.63
C TYR A 378 -10.79 -18.23 -22.21
N GLY A 379 -11.34 -17.02 -22.02
CA GLY A 379 -11.47 -16.41 -20.69
C GLY A 379 -10.18 -15.77 -20.16
N LEU A 380 -9.08 -15.86 -20.89
CA LEU A 380 -7.83 -15.20 -20.53
C LEU A 380 -7.97 -13.68 -20.69
N ARG A 381 -7.50 -12.93 -19.69
CA ARG A 381 -7.64 -11.47 -19.65
C ARG A 381 -6.33 -10.75 -19.37
N THR A 382 -5.34 -11.40 -18.79
CA THR A 382 -4.04 -10.81 -18.44
C THR A 382 -2.94 -11.83 -18.71
N LEU A 383 -1.67 -11.42 -18.77
CA LEU A 383 -0.56 -12.37 -18.93
C LEU A 383 -0.48 -13.34 -17.74
N TYR A 384 -0.83 -12.88 -16.54
CA TYR A 384 -0.92 -13.72 -15.35
C TYR A 384 -2.08 -14.70 -15.36
N SER A 385 -3.13 -14.48 -16.17
CA SER A 385 -4.25 -15.41 -16.31
C SER A 385 -3.83 -16.78 -16.85
N VAL A 386 -2.63 -16.90 -17.43
CA VAL A 386 -2.11 -18.15 -17.98
C VAL A 386 -1.42 -19.03 -16.93
N PHE A 387 -1.03 -18.47 -15.79
CA PHE A 387 -0.43 -19.27 -14.72
C PHE A 387 -1.45 -20.24 -14.14
N GLY A 388 -1.17 -21.54 -14.25
CA GLY A 388 -2.07 -22.61 -13.84
C GLY A 388 -3.28 -22.82 -14.75
N PHE A 389 -3.33 -22.19 -15.93
CA PHE A 389 -4.43 -22.38 -16.88
C PHE A 389 -4.31 -23.74 -17.59
N ASP A 390 -5.33 -24.58 -17.41
CA ASP A 390 -5.46 -25.94 -17.95
C ASP A 390 -6.51 -26.04 -19.09
N GLY A 391 -7.36 -25.03 -19.26
CA GLY A 391 -8.43 -24.97 -20.27
C GLY A 391 -7.98 -24.79 -21.73
N TRP A 392 -6.78 -25.27 -22.10
CA TRP A 392 -6.28 -25.20 -23.47
C TRP A 392 -7.03 -26.19 -24.38
N PRO A 393 -7.51 -25.77 -25.57
CA PRO A 393 -8.20 -26.69 -26.48
C PRO A 393 -7.33 -27.84 -27.00
N ASN A 394 -6.04 -27.56 -27.20
CA ASN A 394 -4.99 -28.52 -27.56
C ASN A 394 -3.61 -27.91 -27.31
N GLU A 395 -2.58 -28.76 -27.36
CA GLU A 395 -1.18 -28.35 -27.16
C GLU A 395 -0.70 -27.32 -28.20
N GLN A 396 -1.19 -27.37 -29.45
CA GLN A 396 -0.79 -26.39 -30.47
C GLN A 396 -1.24 -24.96 -30.10
N VAL A 397 -2.44 -24.80 -29.55
CA VAL A 397 -2.93 -23.49 -29.07
C VAL A 397 -2.14 -23.03 -27.85
N ARG A 398 -1.84 -23.94 -26.92
CA ARG A 398 -1.00 -23.67 -25.74
C ARG A 398 0.39 -23.16 -26.16
N TRP A 399 1.08 -23.90 -27.02
CA TRP A 399 2.40 -23.50 -27.51
C TRP A 399 2.34 -22.24 -28.37
N GLY A 400 1.26 -22.06 -29.15
CA GLY A 400 1.00 -20.82 -29.88
C GLY A 400 0.97 -19.59 -28.97
N TYR A 401 0.35 -19.69 -27.79
CA TYR A 401 0.41 -18.64 -26.78
C TYR A 401 1.85 -18.37 -26.32
N TYR A 402 2.56 -19.41 -25.88
CA TYR A 402 3.91 -19.26 -25.33
C TYR A 402 4.90 -18.68 -26.35
N PHE A 403 4.84 -19.09 -27.62
CA PHE A 403 5.68 -18.50 -28.67
C PHE A 403 5.29 -17.05 -28.96
N THR A 404 3.99 -16.73 -28.97
CA THR A 404 3.53 -15.33 -29.13
C THR A 404 4.00 -14.46 -27.97
N HIS A 405 3.90 -14.97 -26.74
CA HIS A 405 4.37 -14.28 -25.55
C HIS A 405 5.87 -14.07 -25.54
N LEU A 406 6.63 -15.10 -25.89
CA LEU A 406 8.07 -15.00 -26.05
C LEU A 406 8.46 -13.96 -27.10
N ALA A 407 7.82 -13.98 -28.27
CA ALA A 407 8.08 -13.03 -29.34
C ALA A 407 7.77 -11.60 -28.91
N MET A 408 6.64 -11.38 -28.23
CA MET A 408 6.25 -10.08 -27.69
C MET A 408 7.29 -9.54 -26.70
N VAL A 409 7.72 -10.34 -25.72
CA VAL A 409 8.69 -9.88 -24.72
C VAL A 409 10.05 -9.59 -25.35
N ARG A 410 10.52 -10.46 -26.26
CA ARG A 410 11.82 -10.27 -26.94
C ARG A 410 11.85 -9.09 -27.92
N SER A 411 10.70 -8.70 -28.45
CA SER A 411 10.56 -7.56 -29.36
C SER A 411 10.04 -6.29 -28.66
N TRP A 412 10.02 -6.29 -27.32
CA TRP A 412 9.53 -5.14 -26.58
C TRP A 412 10.35 -3.88 -26.92
N PRO A 413 9.70 -2.72 -27.16
CA PRO A 413 10.40 -1.52 -27.57
C PRO A 413 11.45 -1.06 -26.56
N LYS A 414 12.49 -0.41 -27.09
CA LYS A 414 13.45 0.33 -26.28
C LYS A 414 12.75 1.44 -25.51
N SER A 415 13.17 1.61 -24.26
CA SER A 415 12.54 2.48 -23.28
C SER A 415 13.42 3.66 -22.92
N ARG A 416 12.83 4.86 -22.90
CA ARG A 416 13.52 6.06 -22.40
C ARG A 416 13.93 5.91 -20.93
N MET A 417 13.12 5.23 -20.13
CA MET A 417 13.40 5.02 -18.70
C MET A 417 14.66 4.16 -18.52
N TYR A 418 14.74 3.01 -19.19
CA TYR A 418 15.92 2.15 -19.13
C TYR A 418 17.17 2.85 -19.67
N HIS A 419 17.07 3.57 -20.80
CA HIS A 419 18.21 4.36 -21.31
C HIS A 419 18.69 5.40 -20.30
N THR A 420 17.75 6.14 -19.68
CA THR A 420 18.10 7.17 -18.68
C THR A 420 18.83 6.56 -17.48
N LEU A 421 18.33 5.42 -16.99
CA LEU A 421 18.95 4.70 -15.87
C LEU A 421 20.34 4.17 -16.24
N ILE A 422 20.47 3.52 -17.40
CA ILE A 422 21.74 2.93 -17.85
C ILE A 422 22.79 4.03 -18.09
N SER A 423 22.44 5.12 -18.79
CA SER A 423 23.33 6.26 -18.98
C SER A 423 23.73 6.94 -17.67
N TRP A 424 22.89 6.86 -16.63
CA TRP A 424 23.28 7.32 -15.30
C TRP A 424 24.26 6.36 -14.62
N LEU A 425 24.06 5.04 -14.76
CA LEU A 425 24.97 4.01 -14.22
C LEU A 425 26.35 3.99 -14.90
N GLU A 426 26.45 4.49 -16.14
CA GLU A 426 27.74 4.65 -16.83
C GLU A 426 28.72 5.55 -16.07
N LYS A 427 28.21 6.46 -15.22
CA LYS A 427 29.06 7.33 -14.37
C LYS A 427 29.89 6.58 -13.34
N PHE A 428 29.49 5.35 -13.00
CA PHE A 428 30.19 4.48 -12.06
C PHE A 428 31.06 3.44 -12.77
N GLY A 429 31.16 3.46 -14.11
CA GLY A 429 31.98 2.52 -14.86
C GLY A 429 31.65 1.06 -14.53
N ASP A 430 32.67 0.29 -14.17
CA ASP A 430 32.58 -1.13 -13.82
C ASP A 430 31.98 -1.37 -12.43
N ASP A 431 31.95 -0.35 -11.56
CA ASP A 431 31.44 -0.45 -10.18
C ASP A 431 29.91 -0.31 -10.09
N ALA A 432 29.19 -0.36 -11.22
CA ALA A 432 27.74 -0.35 -11.24
C ALA A 432 27.17 -1.65 -11.82
N HIS A 433 26.37 -2.36 -11.04
CA HIS A 433 25.74 -3.62 -11.42
C HIS A 433 24.21 -3.55 -11.31
N VAL A 434 23.54 -4.37 -12.12
CA VAL A 434 22.09 -4.56 -12.07
C VAL A 434 21.77 -5.99 -11.69
N ARG A 435 20.92 -6.17 -10.69
CA ARG A 435 20.30 -7.45 -10.36
C ARG A 435 18.80 -7.35 -10.56
N THR A 436 18.22 -8.18 -11.41
CA THR A 436 16.78 -8.13 -11.68
C THR A 436 16.12 -9.49 -11.60
N SER A 437 14.93 -9.55 -11.00
CA SER A 437 14.07 -10.72 -11.09
C SER A 437 13.47 -10.88 -12.50
N ASN A 438 13.51 -9.86 -13.34
CA ASN A 438 12.82 -9.89 -14.63
C ASN A 438 13.62 -10.71 -15.65
N ALA A 439 12.95 -11.66 -16.30
CA ALA A 439 13.53 -12.46 -17.38
C ALA A 439 13.40 -11.79 -18.77
N ASP A 440 12.83 -10.58 -18.85
CA ASP A 440 12.45 -9.86 -20.08
C ASP A 440 13.63 -9.40 -20.96
N GLY A 441 14.83 -9.27 -20.38
CA GLY A 441 16.02 -8.86 -21.11
C GLY A 441 16.06 -7.37 -21.45
N LEU A 442 15.19 -6.54 -20.87
CA LEU A 442 15.09 -5.12 -21.21
C LEU A 442 16.38 -4.34 -20.90
N PHE A 443 17.13 -4.69 -19.86
CA PHE A 443 18.41 -4.03 -19.59
C PHE A 443 19.42 -4.19 -20.72
N ILE A 444 19.59 -5.41 -21.25
CA ILE A 444 20.47 -5.68 -22.39
C ILE A 444 19.96 -5.00 -23.65
N ALA A 445 18.65 -5.09 -23.92
CA ALA A 445 18.02 -4.45 -25.08
C ALA A 445 18.22 -2.93 -25.10
N ASN A 446 18.37 -2.31 -23.92
CA ASN A 446 18.60 -0.88 -23.74
C ASN A 446 20.09 -0.51 -23.49
N GLY A 447 21.03 -1.44 -23.71
CA GLY A 447 22.47 -1.13 -23.79
C GLY A 447 23.30 -1.45 -22.56
N LEU A 448 22.76 -2.12 -21.53
CA LEU A 448 23.58 -2.59 -20.41
C LEU A 448 24.47 -3.76 -20.85
N SER A 449 25.74 -3.75 -20.44
CA SER A 449 26.65 -4.89 -20.66
C SER A 449 26.15 -6.15 -19.92
N PRO A 450 26.16 -7.34 -20.56
CA PRO A 450 25.82 -8.61 -19.91
C PRO A 450 26.65 -8.91 -18.65
N GLU A 451 27.91 -8.50 -18.61
CA GLU A 451 28.81 -8.72 -17.46
C GLU A 451 28.36 -7.96 -16.21
N ARG A 452 27.57 -6.90 -16.40
CA ARG A 452 27.04 -6.05 -15.33
C ARG A 452 25.61 -6.43 -14.94
N LEU A 453 25.06 -7.51 -15.49
CA LEU A 453 23.68 -7.94 -15.27
C LEU A 453 23.60 -9.33 -14.61
N SER A 454 22.85 -9.41 -13.52
CA SER A 454 22.48 -10.67 -12.86
C SER A 454 20.96 -10.90 -12.96
N THR A 455 20.54 -11.96 -13.65
CA THR A 455 19.13 -12.39 -13.79
C THR A 455 18.89 -13.76 -13.13
N PRO A 456 18.71 -13.85 -11.79
CA PRO A 456 18.54 -15.13 -11.09
C PRO A 456 17.33 -15.96 -11.56
N GLN A 457 16.31 -15.35 -12.15
CA GLN A 457 15.11 -16.06 -12.64
C GLN A 457 15.25 -16.59 -14.08
N GLY A 458 16.40 -16.38 -14.72
CA GLY A 458 16.68 -16.79 -16.09
C GLY A 458 16.42 -15.68 -17.12
N SER A 459 16.37 -16.07 -18.39
CA SER A 459 16.22 -15.15 -19.51
C SER A 459 15.40 -15.77 -20.63
N TYR A 460 14.45 -15.00 -21.17
CA TYR A 460 13.69 -15.39 -22.36
C TYR A 460 14.58 -15.56 -23.60
N SER A 461 15.84 -15.07 -23.60
CA SER A 461 16.75 -15.21 -24.74
C SER A 461 17.27 -16.64 -24.96
N VAL A 462 17.33 -17.46 -23.91
CA VAL A 462 17.96 -18.80 -23.93
C VAL A 462 17.01 -19.94 -23.57
N PHE A 463 15.70 -19.71 -23.57
CA PHE A 463 14.67 -20.70 -23.17
C PHE A 463 14.94 -21.38 -21.80
N GLN A 464 15.70 -20.73 -20.91
CA GLN A 464 15.94 -21.22 -19.56
C GLN A 464 14.90 -20.63 -18.61
N ARG A 465 14.07 -21.49 -18.04
CA ARG A 465 13.39 -21.25 -16.76
C ARG A 465 13.87 -22.32 -15.78
N HIS A 466 14.30 -21.91 -14.59
CA HIS A 466 14.27 -22.79 -13.44
C HIS A 466 12.79 -23.03 -13.09
N TRP A 467 12.20 -24.05 -13.71
CA TRP A 467 11.04 -24.73 -13.14
C TRP A 467 11.61 -25.86 -12.31
N THR A 468 11.84 -25.62 -11.02
CA THR A 468 11.93 -26.76 -10.10
C THR A 468 10.57 -27.48 -10.09
N PRO A 469 10.54 -28.82 -10.16
CA PRO A 469 9.32 -29.63 -10.14
C PRO A 469 8.39 -29.32 -8.97
#